data_AF-A0A327J3Z0-F1
#
_entry.id   AF-A0A327J3Z0-F1
#
_cell.length_a   1.000
_cell.length_b   1.000
_cell.length_c   1.000
_cell.angle_alpha   90.00
_cell.angle_beta   90.00
_cell.angle_gamma   90.00
#
_symmetry.space_group_name_H-M   'P 1'
#
loop_
_entity.id
_entity.type
_entity.pdbx_description
1 polymer ?
#
loop_
_entity_poly.entity_id
_entity_poly.type
_entity_poly.pdbx_seq_one_letter_code
_entity_poly.pdbx_strand_id
1 'polypeptide(L)'
;MGLAASQARLLFITSRQNDVSAQMQRVSNQNMILARDEDEVSEKYNRMLSATKLETVDGAELSYENLMGAAGAAAGLTSAAVVMKGNKVALSPASIASYGLPESGNAGDITKIYPTAKDFVKKVTGSDEIANAVVETTTNTNTVTDTNALTENDKTKLSQFTSTYGEYPKTEKLVSIKDMLNSMGSISAQDIRNAGGDEWLGNDIVKNGSSFTQIWQGYNSNTEIASDGDKKGVPGAQAQRNVKAIGTAFMNKLLSYFGLKEGSGIATELKTYVDKMSQDAYNWNMGNGTERRNYQGKDNTLSEVARVWETSTHGSAVNDHMAVNLTRMLRRMTDMVIQALGGGASNKINVKGTDTNDTLMTLKLNSKGYGETQYQEKLKSFIGENKLEAAVNYLNPNKTSSKSGTEKAEATNESQASYYKSIYDKLNQYGWITDTLVTDSSKLTEALKNGTYTINGNSAKASGYFEEKTDSNATAKAEAYWKTEMKKIQRKEKQLDTQLTKLQTEYSSLTNDFNSVKSILDANVQKSFTYCSNG
;
A
#
# COMPACT_ATOMS: atom_id res chain seq x y z
N MET A 1 27.01 81.83 7.05
CA MET A 1 26.07 80.98 6.27
C MET A 1 26.43 79.48 6.29
N GLY A 2 27.71 79.08 6.39
CA GLY A 2 28.09 77.66 6.37
C GLY A 2 27.60 76.78 7.54
N LEU A 3 27.61 77.30 8.78
CA LEU A 3 27.17 76.54 9.97
C LEU A 3 25.67 76.23 10.00
N ALA A 4 24.84 77.21 9.63
CA ALA A 4 23.39 77.01 9.57
C ALA A 4 23.01 75.99 8.48
N ALA A 5 23.71 76.01 7.33
CA ALA A 5 23.51 75.05 6.26
C ALA A 5 23.93 73.61 6.65
N SER A 6 25.04 73.44 7.39
CA SER A 6 25.47 72.11 7.86
C SER A 6 24.57 71.57 8.98
N GLN A 7 24.05 72.42 9.87
CA GLN A 7 23.07 72.01 10.88
C GLN A 7 21.73 71.62 10.26
N ALA A 8 21.25 72.36 9.26
CA ALA A 8 20.06 71.99 8.50
C ALA A 8 20.24 70.63 7.81
N ARG A 9 21.39 70.39 7.17
CA ARG A 9 21.71 69.11 6.53
C ARG A 9 21.77 67.94 7.53
N LEU A 10 22.36 68.16 8.71
CA LEU A 10 22.39 67.15 9.78
C LEU A 10 20.97 66.76 10.21
N LEU A 11 20.09 67.74 10.39
CA LEU A 11 18.69 67.49 10.76
C LEU A 11 17.95 66.70 9.68
N PHE A 12 18.18 67.01 8.40
CA PHE A 12 17.62 66.24 7.28
C PHE A 12 18.12 64.78 7.25
N ILE A 13 19.42 64.55 7.47
CA ILE A 13 19.99 63.19 7.50
C ILE A 13 19.41 62.40 8.69
N THR A 14 19.33 63.00 9.88
CA THR A 14 18.73 62.36 11.06
C THR A 14 17.26 62.01 10.85
N SER A 15 16.47 62.91 10.25
CA SER A 15 15.08 62.62 9.90
C SER A 15 14.99 61.40 8.99
N ARG A 16 15.84 61.35 7.95
CA ARG A 16 15.85 60.24 6.99
C ARG A 16 16.33 58.93 7.63
N GLN A 17 17.31 58.95 8.53
CA GLN A 17 17.74 57.78 9.29
C GLN A 17 16.62 57.21 10.16
N ASN A 18 15.84 58.09 10.80
CA ASN A 18 14.68 57.69 11.59
C ASN A 18 13.60 57.05 10.71
N ASP A 19 13.33 57.64 9.54
CA ASP A 19 12.36 57.09 8.57
C ASP A 19 12.78 55.71 8.06
N VAL A 20 14.06 55.54 7.69
CA VAL A 20 14.61 54.26 7.24
C VAL A 20 14.57 53.23 8.38
N SER A 21 14.90 53.61 9.60
CA SER A 21 14.83 52.72 10.77
C SER A 21 13.41 52.24 11.06
N ALA A 22 12.43 53.14 10.95
CA ALA A 22 11.01 52.79 11.08
C ALA A 22 10.56 51.84 9.96
N GLN A 23 11.05 52.02 8.72
CA GLN A 23 10.78 51.10 7.62
C GLN A 23 11.41 49.72 7.85
N MET A 24 12.66 49.64 8.33
CA MET A 24 13.31 48.36 8.66
C MET A 24 12.52 47.59 9.72
N GLN A 25 12.02 48.26 10.76
CA GLN A 25 11.19 47.62 11.78
C GLN A 25 9.87 47.08 11.21
N ARG A 26 9.21 47.83 10.31
CA ARG A 26 8.00 47.35 9.63
C ARG A 26 8.26 46.10 8.78
N VAL A 27 9.35 46.09 8.02
CA VAL A 27 9.75 44.94 7.18
C VAL A 27 10.08 43.73 8.07
N SER A 28 10.81 43.94 9.16
CA SER A 28 11.11 42.87 10.14
C SER A 28 9.84 42.26 10.75
N ASN A 29 8.88 43.11 11.14
CA ASN A 29 7.58 42.63 11.64
C ASN A 29 6.79 41.87 10.57
N GLN A 30 6.88 42.26 9.30
CA GLN A 30 6.26 41.53 8.19
C GLN A 30 6.91 40.14 7.97
N ASN A 31 8.23 40.02 8.09
CA ASN A 31 8.91 38.71 8.07
C ASN A 31 8.43 37.81 9.21
N MET A 32 8.24 38.35 10.42
CA MET A 32 7.70 37.59 11.54
C MET A 32 6.25 37.11 11.29
N ILE A 33 5.43 37.88 10.58
CA ILE A 33 4.08 37.46 10.18
C ILE A 33 4.15 36.33 9.15
N LEU A 34 5.02 36.44 8.15
CA LEU A 34 5.18 35.39 7.14
C LEU A 34 5.63 34.06 7.75
N ALA A 35 6.55 34.08 8.72
CA ALA A 35 6.96 32.87 9.42
C ALA A 35 5.78 32.17 10.12
N ARG A 36 4.85 32.94 10.69
CA ARG A 36 3.62 32.38 11.29
C ARG A 36 2.67 31.82 10.23
N ASP A 37 2.59 32.45 9.06
CA ASP A 37 1.81 31.93 7.93
C ASP A 37 2.39 30.59 7.42
N GLU A 38 3.71 30.39 7.46
CA GLU A 38 4.35 29.11 7.11
C GLU A 38 3.97 27.97 8.05
N ASP A 39 3.92 28.26 9.36
CA ASP A 39 3.46 27.31 10.37
C ASP A 39 2.00 26.91 10.12
N GLU A 40 1.11 27.88 9.85
CA GLU A 40 -0.30 27.61 9.57
C GLU A 40 -0.49 26.75 8.30
N VAL A 41 0.24 27.07 7.22
CA VAL A 41 0.21 26.28 5.99
C VAL A 41 0.67 24.85 6.23
N SER A 42 1.69 24.66 7.07
CA SER A 42 2.21 23.34 7.45
C SER A 42 1.24 22.53 8.30
N GLU A 43 0.58 23.17 9.28
CA GLU A 43 -0.47 22.52 10.06
C GLU A 43 -1.67 22.11 9.20
N LYS A 44 -2.07 22.97 8.26
CA LYS A 44 -3.18 22.69 7.36
C LYS A 44 -2.83 21.58 6.36
N TYR A 45 -1.59 21.54 5.89
CA TYR A 45 -1.04 20.43 5.11
C TYR A 45 -1.12 19.11 5.89
N ASN A 46 -0.65 19.09 7.14
CA ASN A 46 -0.71 17.90 7.99
C ASN A 46 -2.16 17.45 8.28
N ARG A 47 -3.10 18.40 8.41
CA ARG A 47 -4.54 18.10 8.52
C ARG A 47 -5.16 17.54 7.24
N MET A 48 -4.73 18.00 6.07
CA MET A 48 -5.20 17.44 4.79
C MET A 48 -4.61 16.05 4.54
N LEU A 49 -3.37 15.79 4.97
CA LEU A 49 -2.75 14.46 4.92
C LEU A 49 -3.45 13.44 5.84
N SER A 50 -3.98 13.88 6.98
CA SER A 50 -4.72 13.02 7.90
C SER A 50 -6.20 12.85 7.53
N ALA A 51 -6.68 13.50 6.48
CA ALA A 51 -8.06 13.36 6.03
C ALA A 51 -8.29 11.96 5.42
N THR A 52 -9.10 11.15 6.09
CA THR A 52 -9.52 9.83 5.60
C THR A 52 -10.80 9.93 4.77
N LYS A 53 -10.98 9.05 3.80
CA LYS A 53 -12.22 8.85 3.05
C LYS A 53 -12.89 7.56 3.52
N LEU A 54 -14.22 7.58 3.61
CA LEU A 54 -15.00 6.36 3.79
C LEU A 54 -15.22 5.74 2.42
N GLU A 55 -14.79 4.51 2.25
CA GLU A 55 -15.11 3.69 1.09
C GLU A 55 -15.90 2.46 1.55
N THR A 56 -16.77 1.94 0.69
CA THR A 56 -17.42 0.66 0.97
C THR A 56 -16.35 -0.44 0.90
N VAL A 57 -16.45 -1.46 1.75
CA VAL A 57 -15.48 -2.58 1.75
C VAL A 57 -15.47 -3.32 0.40
N ASP A 58 -16.59 -3.28 -0.32
CA ASP A 58 -16.74 -3.94 -1.63
C ASP A 58 -16.24 -3.07 -2.81
N GLY A 59 -15.72 -1.87 -2.55
CA GLY A 59 -15.25 -0.92 -3.56
C GLY A 59 -16.36 -0.29 -4.41
N ALA A 60 -17.63 -0.58 -4.10
CA ALA A 60 -18.79 0.04 -4.74
C ALA A 60 -18.92 1.51 -4.33
N GLU A 61 -19.51 2.32 -5.21
CA GLU A 61 -19.78 3.72 -4.90
C GLU A 61 -20.73 3.83 -3.70
N LEU A 62 -20.39 4.72 -2.76
CA LEU A 62 -21.22 5.02 -1.60
C LEU A 62 -22.42 5.84 -2.07
N SER A 63 -23.57 5.18 -2.20
CA SER A 63 -24.83 5.80 -2.59
C SER A 63 -25.97 5.24 -1.75
N TYR A 64 -27.03 6.03 -1.59
CA TYR A 64 -28.23 5.59 -0.89
C TYR A 64 -28.85 4.34 -1.53
N GLU A 65 -28.87 4.28 -2.86
CA GLU A 65 -29.43 3.17 -3.61
C GLU A 65 -28.66 1.86 -3.36
N ASN A 66 -27.34 1.93 -3.20
CA ASN A 66 -26.53 0.76 -2.92
C ASN A 66 -26.71 0.24 -1.48
N LEU A 67 -27.13 1.10 -0.54
CA LEU A 67 -27.33 0.73 0.86
C LEU A 67 -28.75 0.22 1.16
N MET A 68 -29.76 0.85 0.55
CA MET A 68 -31.18 0.70 0.90
C MET A 68 -32.09 0.37 -0.30
N GLY A 69 -31.54 0.32 -1.51
CA GLY A 69 -32.29 0.20 -2.76
C GLY A 69 -32.46 -1.23 -3.28
N ALA A 70 -33.19 -1.37 -4.38
CA ALA A 70 -33.53 -2.67 -4.96
C ALA A 70 -32.30 -3.43 -5.52
N ALA A 71 -31.20 -2.72 -5.77
CA ALA A 71 -29.94 -3.28 -6.23
C ALA A 71 -29.37 -4.34 -5.27
N GLY A 72 -29.56 -4.18 -3.96
CA GLY A 72 -29.11 -5.14 -2.96
C GLY A 72 -29.87 -6.47 -3.05
N ALA A 73 -31.19 -6.40 -3.21
CA ALA A 73 -32.03 -7.58 -3.44
C ALA A 73 -31.65 -8.29 -4.75
N ALA A 74 -31.46 -7.53 -5.84
CA ALA A 74 -31.05 -8.09 -7.14
C ALA A 74 -29.65 -8.73 -7.12
N ALA A 75 -28.80 -8.33 -6.16
CA ALA A 75 -27.48 -8.93 -5.93
C ALA A 75 -27.52 -10.16 -5.01
N GLY A 76 -28.70 -10.60 -4.55
CA GLY A 76 -28.88 -11.77 -3.70
C GLY A 76 -28.57 -11.55 -2.23
N LEU A 77 -28.47 -10.29 -1.78
CA LEU A 77 -28.26 -9.98 -0.36
C LEU A 77 -29.50 -10.35 0.45
N THR A 78 -29.31 -10.85 1.67
CA THR A 78 -30.42 -11.23 2.56
C THR A 78 -30.84 -10.11 3.52
N SER A 79 -30.06 -9.02 3.60
CA SER A 79 -30.35 -7.90 4.48
C SER A 79 -29.83 -6.57 3.92
N ALA A 80 -30.52 -5.48 4.27
CA ALA A 80 -30.15 -4.12 3.87
C ALA A 80 -29.19 -3.45 4.87
N ALA A 81 -28.36 -2.54 4.37
CA ALA A 81 -27.52 -1.66 5.18
C ALA A 81 -28.37 -0.44 5.61
N VAL A 82 -29.27 -0.63 6.59
CA VAL A 82 -30.31 0.37 6.87
C VAL A 82 -29.73 1.66 7.41
N VAL A 83 -29.88 2.75 6.65
CA VAL A 83 -29.43 4.08 7.05
C VAL A 83 -30.39 4.64 8.10
N MET A 84 -29.85 5.05 9.24
CA MET A 84 -30.62 5.59 10.36
C MET A 84 -30.14 6.98 10.75
N LYS A 85 -31.08 7.85 11.11
CA LYS A 85 -30.83 9.19 11.67
C LYS A 85 -31.31 9.19 13.11
N GLY A 86 -30.38 9.13 14.06
CA GLY A 86 -30.72 8.86 15.46
C GLY A 86 -31.40 7.50 15.59
N ASN A 87 -32.61 7.46 16.14
CA ASN A 87 -33.36 6.22 16.40
C ASN A 87 -34.49 5.95 15.39
N LYS A 88 -34.42 6.53 14.17
CA LYS A 88 -35.38 6.34 13.07
C LYS A 88 -34.65 5.98 11.78
N VAL A 89 -35.28 5.16 10.95
CA VAL A 89 -34.79 4.83 9.60
C VAL A 89 -34.92 6.05 8.70
N ALA A 90 -33.83 6.45 8.03
CA ALA A 90 -33.82 7.58 7.11
C ALA A 90 -34.19 7.11 5.70
N LEU A 91 -35.35 7.55 5.22
CA LEU A 91 -35.88 7.20 3.90
C LEU A 91 -35.74 8.36 2.91
N SER A 92 -35.37 8.06 1.68
CA SER A 92 -35.46 9.04 0.59
C SER A 92 -36.92 9.28 0.21
N PRO A 93 -37.27 10.44 -0.37
CA PRO A 93 -38.61 10.67 -0.91
C PRO A 93 -39.05 9.61 -1.94
N ALA A 94 -38.12 9.08 -2.74
CA ALA A 94 -38.39 8.03 -3.70
C ALA A 94 -38.75 6.69 -3.03
N SER A 95 -38.05 6.32 -1.96
CA SER A 95 -38.33 5.11 -1.18
C SER A 95 -39.67 5.19 -0.45
N ILE A 96 -40.02 6.37 0.10
CA ILE A 96 -41.33 6.62 0.72
C ILE A 96 -42.45 6.37 -0.29
N ALA A 97 -42.32 6.93 -1.50
CA ALA A 97 -43.30 6.76 -2.58
C ALA A 97 -43.40 5.30 -3.04
N SER A 98 -42.25 4.63 -3.22
CA SER A 98 -42.19 3.21 -3.60
C SER A 98 -42.85 2.30 -2.55
N TYR A 99 -42.59 2.58 -1.27
CA TYR A 99 -43.11 1.78 -0.14
C TYR A 99 -44.56 2.16 0.23
N GLY A 100 -45.10 3.25 -0.32
CA GLY A 100 -46.44 3.74 0.01
C GLY A 100 -46.59 4.19 1.46
N LEU A 101 -45.54 4.77 2.04
CA LEU A 101 -45.50 5.22 3.43
C LEU A 101 -45.79 6.73 3.53
N PRO A 102 -46.28 7.24 4.67
CA PRO A 102 -46.28 8.68 4.97
C PRO A 102 -44.86 9.21 5.22
N GLU A 103 -44.67 10.53 5.18
CA GLU A 103 -43.36 11.19 5.31
C GLU A 103 -42.61 10.87 6.62
N SER A 104 -43.32 10.46 7.67
CA SER A 104 -42.71 9.96 8.91
C SER A 104 -43.64 8.95 9.60
N GLY A 105 -43.04 8.08 10.41
CA GLY A 105 -43.75 7.09 11.22
C GLY A 105 -42.97 6.71 12.47
N ASN A 106 -43.67 6.20 13.48
CA ASN A 106 -43.07 5.67 14.71
C ASN A 106 -42.96 4.14 14.66
N ALA A 107 -42.24 3.59 15.63
CA ALA A 107 -42.16 2.15 15.81
C ALA A 107 -43.57 1.55 15.94
N GLY A 108 -43.84 0.44 15.24
CA GLY A 108 -45.15 -0.17 15.17
C GLY A 108 -46.16 0.50 14.24
N ASP A 109 -45.89 1.66 13.63
CA ASP A 109 -46.85 2.26 12.68
C ASP A 109 -46.89 1.50 11.35
N ILE A 110 -45.80 0.82 10.96
CA ILE A 110 -45.76 0.06 9.72
C ILE A 110 -46.75 -1.11 9.72
N THR A 111 -47.01 -1.73 10.88
CA THR A 111 -47.96 -2.85 11.00
C THR A 111 -49.41 -2.42 10.82
N LYS A 112 -49.71 -1.13 10.96
CA LYS A 112 -51.05 -0.57 10.67
C LYS A 112 -51.28 -0.40 9.17
N ILE A 113 -50.20 -0.22 8.40
CA ILE A 113 -50.23 -0.04 6.94
C ILE A 113 -50.11 -1.40 6.25
N TYR A 114 -49.13 -2.20 6.69
CA TYR A 114 -48.86 -3.55 6.22
C TYR A 114 -48.85 -4.48 7.44
N PRO A 115 -49.93 -5.23 7.70
CA PRO A 115 -50.04 -6.10 8.88
C PRO A 115 -48.91 -7.12 8.98
N THR A 116 -48.46 -7.66 7.84
CA THR A 116 -47.38 -8.64 7.75
C THR A 116 -46.22 -8.13 6.90
N ALA A 117 -45.02 -8.69 7.13
CA ALA A 117 -43.87 -8.44 6.26
C ALA A 117 -44.16 -8.86 4.81
N LYS A 118 -44.96 -9.91 4.62
CA LYS A 118 -45.40 -10.37 3.30
C LYS A 118 -46.17 -9.31 2.53
N ASP A 119 -47.08 -8.60 3.18
CA ASP A 119 -47.86 -7.51 2.55
C ASP A 119 -46.95 -6.37 2.08
N PHE A 120 -45.93 -6.04 2.89
CA PHE A 120 -44.91 -5.06 2.54
C PHE A 120 -44.07 -5.54 1.34
N VAL A 121 -43.53 -6.76 1.37
CA VAL A 121 -42.73 -7.31 0.27
C VAL A 121 -43.53 -7.34 -1.04
N LYS A 122 -44.80 -7.75 -0.99
CA LYS A 122 -45.69 -7.75 -2.15
C LYS A 122 -45.84 -6.34 -2.74
N LYS A 123 -46.03 -5.33 -1.88
CA LYS A 123 -46.16 -3.95 -2.33
C LYS A 123 -44.88 -3.42 -2.99
N VAL A 124 -43.73 -3.67 -2.37
CA VAL A 124 -42.44 -3.11 -2.81
C VAL A 124 -41.92 -3.80 -4.07
N THR A 125 -42.10 -5.11 -4.18
CA THR A 125 -41.60 -5.90 -5.33
C THR A 125 -42.62 -6.04 -6.45
N GLY A 126 -43.92 -5.92 -6.15
CA GLY A 126 -44.99 -6.24 -7.08
C GLY A 126 -45.14 -7.73 -7.40
N SER A 127 -44.39 -8.63 -6.74
CA SER A 127 -44.36 -10.07 -7.02
C SER A 127 -44.94 -10.91 -5.89
N ASP A 128 -45.96 -11.72 -6.23
CA ASP A 128 -46.53 -12.70 -5.31
C ASP A 128 -45.56 -13.84 -4.98
N GLU A 129 -44.69 -14.21 -5.92
CA GLU A 129 -43.72 -15.29 -5.73
C GLU A 129 -42.68 -14.91 -4.68
N ILE A 130 -42.17 -13.67 -4.73
CA ILE A 130 -41.21 -13.15 -3.74
C ILE A 130 -41.91 -12.97 -2.39
N ALA A 131 -43.14 -12.44 -2.37
CA ALA A 131 -43.89 -12.28 -1.14
C ALA A 131 -44.18 -13.63 -0.45
N ASN A 132 -44.46 -14.69 -1.22
CA ASN A 132 -44.69 -16.02 -0.67
C ASN A 132 -43.43 -16.68 -0.10
N ALA A 133 -42.23 -16.24 -0.51
CA ALA A 133 -40.96 -16.72 0.04
C ALA A 133 -40.57 -16.07 1.39
N VAL A 134 -41.39 -15.15 1.91
CA VAL A 134 -41.17 -14.53 3.23
C VAL A 134 -41.35 -15.57 4.33
N VAL A 135 -40.25 -15.90 5.02
CA VAL A 135 -40.28 -16.74 6.22
C VAL A 135 -40.70 -15.88 7.42
N GLU A 136 -41.94 -16.03 7.87
CA GLU A 136 -42.38 -15.43 9.13
C GLU A 136 -41.77 -16.21 10.30
N THR A 137 -40.97 -15.53 11.11
CA THR A 137 -40.47 -16.08 12.37
C THR A 137 -41.63 -16.19 13.37
N THR A 138 -42.42 -17.25 13.29
CA THR A 138 -43.02 -17.83 14.50
C THR A 138 -41.89 -18.39 15.35
N THR A 139 -41.83 -17.98 16.61
CA THR A 139 -40.88 -18.49 17.62
C THR A 139 -40.94 -20.01 17.68
N ASN A 140 -40.07 -20.66 16.95
CA ASN A 140 -39.69 -22.05 17.18
C ASN A 140 -38.17 -22.07 17.21
N THR A 141 -37.65 -22.27 18.42
CA THR A 141 -36.28 -22.71 18.67
C THR A 141 -36.06 -24.06 18.00
N ASN A 142 -35.79 -24.04 16.71
CA ASN A 142 -35.02 -25.08 16.06
C ASN A 142 -33.70 -24.44 15.68
N THR A 143 -32.66 -24.78 16.44
CA THR A 143 -31.27 -24.60 16.04
C THR A 143 -31.07 -25.30 14.70
N VAL A 144 -31.23 -24.54 13.60
CA VAL A 144 -30.54 -24.84 12.36
C VAL A 144 -29.06 -24.68 12.72
N THR A 145 -28.42 -25.82 12.97
CA THR A 145 -26.97 -25.87 13.07
C THR A 145 -26.48 -25.59 11.67
N ASP A 146 -26.11 -24.33 11.40
CA ASP A 146 -25.31 -24.02 10.24
C ASP A 146 -24.00 -24.83 10.38
N THR A 147 -23.92 -25.94 9.67
CA THR A 147 -22.78 -26.86 9.71
C THR A 147 -21.47 -26.19 9.27
N ASN A 148 -21.56 -25.01 8.64
CA ASN A 148 -20.43 -24.23 8.16
C ASN A 148 -20.03 -23.11 9.14
N ALA A 149 -20.83 -22.83 10.17
CA ALA A 149 -20.48 -21.88 11.21
C ALA A 149 -19.35 -22.41 12.11
N LEU A 150 -18.47 -21.49 12.55
CA LEU A 150 -17.37 -21.82 13.47
C LEU A 150 -17.91 -22.12 14.87
N THR A 151 -17.64 -23.33 15.35
CA THR A 151 -17.86 -23.71 16.75
C THR A 151 -16.76 -23.14 17.66
N GLU A 152 -16.96 -23.18 18.97
CA GLU A 152 -15.94 -22.71 19.93
C GLU A 152 -14.66 -23.55 19.91
N ASN A 153 -14.79 -24.84 19.57
CA ASN A 153 -13.65 -25.71 19.31
C ASN A 153 -12.90 -25.30 18.04
N ASP A 154 -13.61 -24.87 16.98
CA ASP A 154 -13.00 -24.36 15.76
C ASP A 154 -12.24 -23.06 16.03
N LYS A 155 -12.79 -22.14 16.83
CA LYS A 155 -12.06 -20.92 17.24
C LYS A 155 -10.80 -21.22 18.05
N THR A 156 -10.84 -22.24 18.91
CA THR A 156 -9.68 -22.71 19.66
C THR A 156 -8.59 -23.26 18.73
N LYS A 157 -8.99 -24.07 17.74
CA LYS A 157 -8.11 -24.54 16.66
C LYS A 157 -7.52 -23.38 15.87
N LEU A 158 -8.32 -22.38 15.49
CA LEU A 158 -7.83 -21.21 14.75
C LEU A 158 -6.80 -20.39 15.55
N SER A 159 -6.95 -20.31 16.87
CA SER A 159 -5.94 -19.70 17.75
C SER A 159 -4.63 -20.49 17.75
N GLN A 160 -4.68 -21.83 17.78
CA GLN A 160 -3.49 -22.70 17.67
C GLN A 160 -2.85 -22.62 16.27
N PHE A 161 -3.67 -22.50 15.24
CA PHE A 161 -3.21 -22.29 13.87
C PHE A 161 -2.44 -20.97 13.76
N THR A 162 -3.01 -19.88 14.31
CA THR A 162 -2.40 -18.55 14.30
C THR A 162 -1.08 -18.51 15.08
N SER A 163 -0.97 -19.23 16.20
CA SER A 163 0.30 -19.30 16.94
C SER A 163 1.39 -20.06 16.17
N THR A 164 1.01 -21.06 15.37
CA THR A 164 1.93 -21.88 14.58
C THR A 164 2.35 -21.20 13.28
N TYR A 165 1.37 -20.70 12.51
CA TYR A 165 1.56 -20.18 11.15
C TYR A 165 1.55 -18.65 11.05
N GLY A 166 1.35 -17.94 12.16
CA GLY A 166 1.26 -16.49 12.21
C GLY A 166 -0.15 -15.96 11.95
N GLU A 167 -0.30 -14.65 12.04
CA GLU A 167 -1.52 -13.92 11.70
C GLU A 167 -1.87 -14.04 10.21
N TYR A 168 -3.13 -13.74 9.86
CA TYR A 168 -3.52 -13.68 8.46
C TYR A 168 -2.69 -12.62 7.71
N PRO A 169 -2.16 -12.89 6.52
CA PRO A 169 -1.37 -11.92 5.74
C PRO A 169 -2.19 -10.68 5.37
N LYS A 170 -1.91 -9.52 5.97
CA LYS A 170 -2.69 -8.27 5.79
C LYS A 170 -1.96 -7.16 5.03
N THR A 171 -0.63 -7.15 5.06
CA THR A 171 0.16 -5.99 4.61
C THR A 171 0.51 -6.10 3.13
N GLU A 172 0.07 -5.13 2.32
CA GLU A 172 0.51 -4.96 0.94
C GLU A 172 1.80 -4.14 0.90
N LYS A 173 2.92 -4.77 0.52
CA LYS A 173 4.19 -4.05 0.27
C LYS A 173 4.42 -3.95 -1.23
N LEU A 174 4.52 -2.71 -1.73
CA LEU A 174 4.95 -2.45 -3.10
C LEU A 174 6.49 -2.55 -3.15
N VAL A 175 7.01 -3.45 -4.00
CA VAL A 175 8.44 -3.67 -4.18
C VAL A 175 8.77 -3.63 -5.67
N SER A 176 9.75 -2.79 -6.05
CA SER A 176 10.38 -2.84 -7.37
C SER A 176 11.42 -3.95 -7.41
N ILE A 177 11.44 -4.76 -8.49
CA ILE A 177 12.48 -5.79 -8.70
C ILE A 177 13.88 -5.15 -8.64
N LYS A 178 14.07 -3.98 -9.23
CA LYS A 178 15.33 -3.26 -9.27
C LYS A 178 15.80 -2.86 -7.88
N ASP A 179 14.91 -2.31 -7.06
CA ASP A 179 15.26 -1.89 -5.71
C ASP A 179 15.60 -3.10 -4.83
N MET A 180 14.87 -4.21 -5.00
CA MET A 180 15.18 -5.47 -4.35
C MET A 180 16.57 -6.00 -4.75
N LEU A 181 16.85 -6.13 -6.05
CA LEU A 181 18.13 -6.65 -6.53
C LEU A 181 19.31 -5.76 -6.11
N ASN A 182 19.12 -4.44 -6.14
CA ASN A 182 20.11 -3.48 -5.64
C ASN A 182 20.34 -3.63 -4.13
N SER A 183 19.29 -3.85 -3.35
CA SER A 183 19.38 -4.04 -1.89
C SER A 183 20.03 -5.39 -1.52
N MET A 184 19.78 -6.44 -2.31
CA MET A 184 20.46 -7.74 -2.17
C MET A 184 21.95 -7.65 -2.54
N GLY A 185 22.33 -6.66 -3.35
CA GLY A 185 23.70 -6.37 -3.75
C GLY A 185 24.28 -7.44 -4.67
N SER A 186 25.19 -8.24 -4.13
CA SER A 186 25.98 -9.22 -4.87
C SER A 186 26.07 -10.57 -4.15
N ILE A 187 26.46 -11.59 -4.91
CA ILE A 187 26.92 -12.85 -4.37
C ILE A 187 28.45 -12.85 -4.30
N SER A 188 29.00 -13.08 -3.11
CA SER A 188 30.45 -13.12 -2.89
C SER A 188 30.99 -14.54 -2.88
N ALA A 189 32.30 -14.70 -3.08
CA ALA A 189 32.98 -15.98 -2.88
C ALA A 189 32.76 -16.53 -1.45
N GLN A 190 32.64 -15.64 -0.45
CA GLN A 190 32.35 -16.04 0.92
C GLN A 190 30.92 -16.58 1.07
N ASP A 191 29.93 -15.98 0.40
CA ASP A 191 28.55 -16.48 0.42
C ASP A 191 28.48 -17.91 -0.15
N ILE A 192 29.24 -18.18 -1.21
CA ILE A 192 29.37 -19.53 -1.81
C ILE A 192 30.05 -20.52 -0.86
N ARG A 193 31.16 -20.13 -0.23
CA ARG A 193 31.84 -20.98 0.76
C ARG A 193 30.95 -21.30 1.95
N ASN A 194 30.22 -20.31 2.47
CA ASN A 194 29.26 -20.50 3.56
C ASN A 194 28.12 -21.45 3.16
N ALA A 195 27.77 -21.50 1.87
CA ALA A 195 26.79 -22.41 1.31
C ALA A 195 27.33 -23.80 0.96
N GLY A 196 28.61 -24.09 1.25
CA GLY A 196 29.25 -25.39 1.01
C GLY A 196 29.88 -25.55 -0.38
N GLY A 197 30.07 -24.46 -1.13
CA GLY A 197 30.78 -24.46 -2.41
C GLY A 197 32.30 -24.41 -2.25
N ASP A 198 33.02 -24.82 -3.30
CA ASP A 198 34.48 -24.78 -3.33
C ASP A 198 35.05 -23.39 -3.70
N GLU A 199 36.34 -23.19 -3.44
CA GLU A 199 37.03 -21.91 -3.68
C GLU A 199 37.10 -21.57 -5.17
N TRP A 200 37.19 -22.58 -6.03
CA TRP A 200 37.19 -22.42 -7.48
C TRP A 200 35.88 -21.79 -7.97
N LEU A 201 34.74 -22.33 -7.54
CA LEU A 201 33.41 -21.81 -7.88
C LEU A 201 33.22 -20.38 -7.36
N GLY A 202 33.63 -20.12 -6.11
CA GLY A 202 33.54 -18.79 -5.52
C GLY A 202 34.31 -17.74 -6.33
N ASN A 203 35.48 -18.10 -6.84
CA ASN A 203 36.30 -17.22 -7.68
C ASN A 203 35.73 -17.04 -9.09
N ASP A 204 35.15 -18.08 -9.69
CA ASP A 204 34.53 -18.00 -11.03
C ASP A 204 33.31 -17.06 -11.04
N ILE A 205 32.43 -17.19 -10.04
CA ILE A 205 31.23 -16.35 -9.90
C ILE A 205 31.59 -14.87 -9.73
N VAL A 206 32.65 -14.56 -8.97
CA VAL A 206 33.08 -13.18 -8.75
C VAL A 206 33.69 -12.56 -10.01
N LYS A 207 34.44 -13.33 -10.80
CA LYS A 207 35.09 -12.86 -12.04
C LYS A 207 34.08 -12.53 -13.16
N ASN A 208 32.96 -13.24 -13.24
CA ASN A 208 32.00 -13.17 -14.36
C ASN A 208 30.79 -12.21 -14.14
N GLY A 209 30.94 -11.15 -13.34
CA GLY A 209 29.94 -10.08 -13.22
C GLY A 209 29.05 -10.21 -11.99
N SER A 210 29.23 -9.25 -11.08
CA SER A 210 29.22 -9.46 -9.63
C SER A 210 28.04 -8.81 -8.92
N SER A 211 26.91 -8.56 -9.56
CA SER A 211 25.69 -8.01 -8.90
C SER A 211 24.43 -8.71 -9.36
N PHE A 212 23.43 -8.80 -8.48
CA PHE A 212 22.15 -9.42 -8.81
C PHE A 212 21.44 -8.71 -9.97
N THR A 213 21.63 -7.41 -10.13
CA THR A 213 21.10 -6.63 -11.26
C THR A 213 21.72 -7.07 -12.60
N GLN A 214 23.03 -7.32 -12.65
CA GLN A 214 23.69 -7.82 -13.86
C GLN A 214 23.31 -9.26 -14.18
N ILE A 215 23.25 -10.12 -13.16
CA ILE A 215 22.78 -11.50 -13.31
C ILE A 215 21.35 -11.50 -13.87
N TRP A 216 20.47 -10.63 -13.35
CA TRP A 216 19.11 -10.49 -13.83
C TRP A 216 19.02 -10.07 -15.30
N GLN A 217 19.89 -9.16 -15.74
CA GLN A 217 19.91 -8.64 -17.12
C GLN A 217 20.51 -9.60 -18.15
N GLY A 218 21.00 -10.77 -17.73
CA GLY A 218 21.50 -11.81 -18.64
C GLY A 218 23.02 -11.83 -18.84
N TYR A 219 23.77 -11.01 -18.11
CA TYR A 219 25.24 -10.95 -18.25
C TYR A 219 25.95 -12.24 -17.82
N ASN A 220 25.31 -13.07 -16.97
CA ASN A 220 25.89 -14.31 -16.48
C ASN A 220 24.93 -15.49 -16.73
N SER A 221 24.97 -15.99 -17.97
CA SER A 221 24.07 -17.04 -18.42
C SER A 221 24.68 -18.45 -18.32
N ASN A 222 25.99 -18.59 -18.05
CA ASN A 222 26.68 -19.89 -18.09
C ASN A 222 27.87 -19.92 -17.13
N THR A 223 27.58 -20.14 -15.84
CA THR A 223 28.59 -20.32 -14.79
C THR A 223 29.01 -21.77 -14.73
N GLU A 224 30.32 -22.03 -14.74
CA GLU A 224 30.87 -23.36 -14.65
C GLU A 224 30.71 -23.93 -13.24
N ILE A 225 30.27 -25.18 -13.13
CA ILE A 225 29.97 -25.84 -11.85
C ILE A 225 30.78 -27.11 -11.64
N ALA A 226 31.35 -27.71 -12.68
CA ALA A 226 32.28 -28.83 -12.58
C ALA A 226 33.13 -28.94 -13.85
N SER A 227 34.39 -29.33 -13.68
CA SER A 227 35.35 -29.65 -14.74
C SER A 227 36.14 -30.88 -14.35
N ASP A 228 36.35 -31.80 -15.29
CA ASP A 228 37.13 -33.03 -15.07
C ASP A 228 38.64 -32.87 -15.35
N GLY A 229 39.07 -31.75 -15.94
CA GLY A 229 40.48 -31.38 -16.10
C GLY A 229 41.34 -32.49 -16.70
N ASP A 230 40.90 -33.04 -17.82
CA ASP A 230 41.50 -34.08 -18.67
C ASP A 230 41.27 -35.55 -18.23
N LYS A 231 40.32 -35.82 -17.33
CA LYS A 231 39.94 -37.19 -16.90
C LYS A 231 38.60 -37.60 -17.49
N LYS A 232 38.45 -38.85 -17.96
CA LYS A 232 37.15 -39.34 -18.46
C LYS A 232 36.07 -39.35 -17.36
N GLY A 233 35.10 -38.46 -17.48
CA GLY A 233 33.84 -38.49 -16.76
C GLY A 233 33.58 -37.24 -15.93
N VAL A 234 32.36 -36.71 -16.06
CA VAL A 234 31.88 -35.54 -15.34
C VAL A 234 31.94 -35.76 -13.81
N PRO A 235 32.48 -34.81 -13.01
CA PRO A 235 32.45 -34.89 -11.56
C PRO A 235 31.04 -34.57 -11.03
N GLY A 236 30.10 -35.51 -11.18
CA GLY A 236 28.69 -35.34 -10.77
C GLY A 236 28.56 -34.87 -9.32
N ALA A 237 29.35 -35.42 -8.40
CA ALA A 237 29.36 -34.99 -7.00
C ALA A 237 29.81 -33.53 -6.82
N GLN A 238 30.73 -33.01 -7.65
CA GLN A 238 31.11 -31.59 -7.63
C GLN A 238 29.98 -30.71 -8.18
N ALA A 239 29.36 -31.13 -9.28
CA ALA A 239 28.21 -30.42 -9.85
C ALA A 239 27.03 -30.34 -8.86
N GLN A 240 26.69 -31.43 -8.17
CA GLN A 240 25.65 -31.44 -7.13
C GLN A 240 25.95 -30.43 -6.02
N ARG A 241 27.19 -30.45 -5.50
CA ARG A 241 27.63 -29.54 -4.43
C ARG A 241 27.58 -28.09 -4.89
N ASN A 242 28.11 -27.80 -6.08
CA ASN A 242 28.24 -26.45 -6.58
C ASN A 242 26.88 -25.84 -6.96
N VAL A 243 25.97 -26.61 -7.56
CA VAL A 243 24.58 -26.19 -7.80
C VAL A 243 23.86 -25.90 -6.47
N LYS A 244 24.03 -26.78 -5.48
CA LYS A 244 23.44 -26.59 -4.15
C LYS A 244 23.99 -25.33 -3.47
N ALA A 245 25.28 -25.07 -3.59
CA ALA A 245 25.93 -23.90 -3.00
C ALA A 245 25.40 -22.60 -3.61
N ILE A 246 25.31 -22.52 -4.94
CA ILE A 246 24.75 -21.35 -5.65
C ILE A 246 23.29 -21.12 -5.21
N GLY A 247 22.46 -22.16 -5.30
CA GLY A 247 21.05 -22.07 -4.92
C GLY A 247 20.87 -21.66 -3.47
N THR A 248 21.64 -22.23 -2.55
CA THR A 248 21.59 -21.88 -1.12
C THR A 248 22.02 -20.42 -0.88
N ALA A 249 23.06 -19.94 -1.57
CA ALA A 249 23.49 -18.55 -1.44
C ALA A 249 22.44 -17.55 -1.98
N PHE A 250 21.78 -17.86 -3.11
CA PHE A 250 20.66 -17.05 -3.62
C PHE A 250 19.46 -17.06 -2.65
N MET A 251 19.11 -18.23 -2.14
CA MET A 251 18.06 -18.39 -1.13
C MET A 251 18.35 -17.50 0.09
N ASN A 252 19.56 -17.55 0.64
CA ASN A 252 19.92 -16.77 1.83
C ASN A 252 19.78 -15.26 1.61
N LYS A 253 20.17 -14.75 0.43
CA LYS A 253 20.00 -13.33 0.08
C LYS A 253 18.54 -12.94 -0.05
N LEU A 254 17.72 -13.79 -0.68
CA LEU A 254 16.27 -13.57 -0.81
C LEU A 254 15.59 -13.57 0.56
N LEU A 255 15.86 -14.58 1.40
CA LEU A 255 15.29 -14.69 2.73
C LEU A 255 15.67 -13.49 3.60
N SER A 256 16.95 -13.08 3.57
CA SER A 256 17.43 -11.91 4.29
C SER A 256 16.73 -10.63 3.86
N TYR A 257 16.54 -10.40 2.56
CA TYR A 257 15.85 -9.21 2.05
C TYR A 257 14.39 -9.12 2.52
N PHE A 258 13.68 -10.26 2.52
CA PHE A 258 12.29 -10.32 2.96
C PHE A 258 12.11 -10.46 4.48
N GLY A 259 13.20 -10.49 5.25
CA GLY A 259 13.15 -10.67 6.71
C GLY A 259 12.66 -12.06 7.14
N LEU A 260 12.83 -13.07 6.27
CA LEU A 260 12.34 -14.43 6.47
C LEU A 260 13.39 -15.25 7.22
N LYS A 261 12.94 -16.01 8.22
CA LYS A 261 13.81 -16.92 8.99
C LYS A 261 13.98 -18.26 8.28
N GLU A 262 15.12 -18.90 8.50
CA GLU A 262 15.33 -20.31 8.18
C GLU A 262 14.23 -21.15 8.85
N GLY A 263 13.54 -21.99 8.06
CA GLY A 263 12.39 -22.78 8.52
C GLY A 263 11.02 -22.14 8.33
N SER A 264 10.92 -20.93 7.76
CA SER A 264 9.65 -20.45 7.19
C SER A 264 9.16 -21.38 6.07
N GLY A 265 7.85 -21.39 5.78
CA GLY A 265 7.27 -22.24 4.73
C GLY A 265 7.95 -22.04 3.37
N ILE A 266 8.13 -20.78 3.00
CA ILE A 266 8.82 -20.37 1.77
C ILE A 266 10.31 -20.74 1.74
N ALA A 267 11.02 -20.66 2.89
CA ALA A 267 12.40 -21.13 3.00
C ALA A 267 12.49 -22.66 2.78
N THR A 268 11.50 -23.41 3.25
CA THR A 268 11.42 -24.86 3.07
C THR A 268 11.18 -25.24 1.61
N GLU A 269 10.32 -24.49 0.91
CA GLU A 269 10.05 -24.67 -0.51
C GLU A 269 11.26 -24.35 -1.38
N LEU A 270 11.92 -23.20 -1.13
CA LEU A 270 13.16 -22.84 -1.81
C LEU A 270 14.26 -23.87 -1.57
N LYS A 271 14.41 -24.35 -0.34
CA LYS A 271 15.36 -25.41 -0.01
C LYS A 271 15.05 -26.70 -0.75
N THR A 272 13.79 -27.11 -0.80
CA THR A 272 13.34 -28.31 -1.53
C THR A 272 13.65 -28.20 -3.02
N TYR A 273 13.42 -27.02 -3.60
CA TYR A 273 13.76 -26.71 -4.99
C TYR A 273 15.28 -26.78 -5.24
N VAL A 274 16.09 -26.18 -4.36
CA VAL A 274 17.57 -26.25 -4.43
C VAL A 274 18.08 -27.68 -4.29
N ASP A 275 17.53 -28.47 -3.36
CA ASP A 275 17.91 -29.86 -3.18
C ASP A 275 17.53 -30.71 -4.40
N LYS A 276 16.36 -30.46 -5.01
CA LYS A 276 15.95 -31.14 -6.25
C LYS A 276 16.87 -30.78 -7.42
N MET A 277 17.23 -29.50 -7.57
CA MET A 277 18.23 -29.08 -8.55
C MET A 277 19.58 -29.77 -8.31
N SER A 278 20.05 -29.81 -7.07
CA SER A 278 21.30 -30.51 -6.73
C SER A 278 21.24 -31.98 -7.15
N GLN A 279 20.15 -32.69 -6.88
CA GLN A 279 19.98 -34.10 -7.30
C GLN A 279 19.95 -34.26 -8.82
N ASP A 280 19.22 -33.40 -9.53
CA ASP A 280 19.07 -33.49 -10.98
C ASP A 280 20.39 -33.18 -11.73
N ALA A 281 21.32 -32.46 -11.10
CA ALA A 281 22.69 -32.29 -11.61
C ALA A 281 23.50 -33.60 -11.69
N TYR A 282 23.19 -34.60 -10.85
CA TYR A 282 23.85 -35.92 -10.88
C TYR A 282 23.23 -36.91 -11.85
N ASN A 283 21.91 -36.84 -12.03
CA ASN A 283 21.18 -37.72 -12.94
C ASN A 283 21.40 -37.38 -14.42
N TRP A 284 22.18 -36.34 -14.70
CA TRP A 284 22.69 -36.04 -16.02
C TRP A 284 23.82 -37.03 -16.39
N ASN A 285 23.41 -38.26 -16.70
CA ASN A 285 24.28 -39.21 -17.37
C ASN A 285 24.48 -38.68 -18.81
N MET A 286 25.64 -38.11 -19.10
CA MET A 286 26.06 -37.78 -20.46
C MET A 286 26.25 -39.10 -21.21
N GLY A 287 25.16 -39.59 -21.80
CA GLY A 287 25.15 -40.85 -22.53
C GLY A 287 26.25 -40.87 -23.59
N ASN A 288 26.94 -42.00 -23.68
CA ASN A 288 28.03 -42.20 -24.61
C ASN A 288 27.51 -42.10 -26.06
N GLY A 289 27.82 -41.00 -26.74
CA GLY A 289 27.60 -40.83 -28.17
C GLY A 289 26.23 -40.27 -28.56
N THR A 290 26.29 -39.17 -29.33
CA THR A 290 25.29 -38.69 -30.31
C THR A 290 23.83 -38.43 -29.91
N GLU A 291 23.38 -38.76 -28.70
CA GLU A 291 22.06 -38.31 -28.22
C GLU A 291 22.16 -37.01 -27.42
N ARG A 292 22.55 -35.93 -28.11
CA ARG A 292 22.38 -34.53 -27.67
C ARG A 292 20.91 -34.12 -27.66
N ARG A 293 20.03 -35.00 -27.19
CA ARG A 293 18.60 -34.72 -27.14
C ARG A 293 18.38 -33.96 -25.85
N ASN A 294 18.05 -32.68 -26.02
CA ASN A 294 17.19 -31.93 -25.13
C ASN A 294 16.38 -32.92 -24.27
N TYR A 295 16.61 -32.93 -22.95
CA TYR A 295 15.74 -33.60 -21.98
C TYR A 295 14.37 -32.89 -21.96
N GLN A 296 13.70 -32.84 -23.11
CA GLN A 296 12.30 -32.47 -23.28
C GLN A 296 11.51 -33.74 -22.94
N GLY A 297 10.95 -33.81 -21.74
CA GLY A 297 9.97 -34.86 -21.43
C GLY A 297 9.99 -35.48 -20.03
N LYS A 298 10.83 -35.02 -19.10
CA LYS A 298 10.67 -35.35 -17.67
C LYS A 298 10.69 -34.06 -16.86
N ASP A 299 9.77 -33.93 -15.89
CA ASP A 299 9.74 -32.85 -14.90
C ASP A 299 11.08 -32.79 -14.14
N ASN A 300 12.03 -32.05 -14.70
CA ASN A 300 13.35 -31.83 -14.15
C ASN A 300 13.46 -30.33 -13.87
N THR A 301 13.57 -29.95 -12.60
CA THR A 301 13.63 -28.53 -12.19
C THR A 301 14.90 -27.85 -12.73
N LEU A 302 15.96 -28.62 -12.98
CA LEU A 302 17.17 -28.15 -13.65
C LEU A 302 16.93 -27.74 -15.10
N SER A 303 15.98 -28.33 -15.81
CA SER A 303 15.71 -28.01 -17.23
C SER A 303 15.20 -26.57 -17.43
N GLU A 304 14.62 -25.97 -16.39
CA GLU A 304 14.17 -24.58 -16.40
C GLU A 304 15.33 -23.59 -16.23
N VAL A 305 16.42 -24.00 -15.55
CA VAL A 305 17.48 -23.11 -15.08
C VAL A 305 18.91 -23.51 -15.50
N ALA A 306 19.10 -24.65 -16.15
CA ALA A 306 20.38 -25.10 -16.66
C ALA A 306 20.44 -25.01 -18.20
N ARG A 307 21.61 -24.65 -18.70
CA ARG A 307 22.06 -24.93 -20.07
C ARG A 307 23.42 -25.59 -19.90
N VAL A 308 23.57 -26.81 -20.41
CA VAL A 308 24.85 -27.50 -20.42
C VAL A 308 25.30 -27.61 -21.86
N TRP A 309 26.59 -27.42 -22.07
CA TRP A 309 27.23 -27.57 -23.37
C TRP A 309 28.57 -28.28 -23.19
N GLU A 310 29.00 -28.95 -24.25
CA GLU A 310 30.36 -29.46 -24.37
C GLU A 310 31.14 -28.49 -25.26
N THR A 311 32.35 -28.11 -24.86
CA THR A 311 33.33 -27.50 -25.76
C THR A 311 34.28 -28.59 -26.23
N SER A 312 34.06 -29.13 -27.44
CA SER A 312 35.03 -30.04 -28.06
C SER A 312 36.23 -29.23 -28.56
N THR A 313 37.31 -29.16 -27.78
CA THR A 313 38.62 -28.81 -28.33
C THR A 313 39.21 -30.02 -29.04
N HIS A 314 39.64 -29.82 -30.27
CA HIS A 314 40.16 -30.88 -31.14
C HIS A 314 41.46 -31.47 -30.55
N GLY A 315 41.48 -32.80 -30.35
CA GLY A 315 42.70 -33.56 -30.07
C GLY A 315 42.72 -34.19 -28.67
N SER A 316 42.35 -35.46 -28.59
CA SER A 316 42.66 -36.48 -27.56
C SER A 316 42.42 -36.19 -26.06
N ALA A 317 42.01 -35.00 -25.65
CA ALA A 317 41.53 -34.69 -24.30
C ALA A 317 40.11 -34.11 -24.40
N VAL A 318 39.11 -34.89 -23.99
CA VAL A 318 37.73 -34.44 -23.90
C VAL A 318 37.57 -33.90 -22.49
N ASN A 319 37.52 -32.57 -22.35
CA ASN A 319 37.17 -31.92 -21.09
C ASN A 319 35.66 -31.77 -21.02
N ASP A 320 35.03 -32.52 -20.13
CA ASP A 320 33.59 -32.42 -19.91
C ASP A 320 33.32 -31.32 -18.87
N HIS A 321 32.72 -30.22 -19.32
CA HIS A 321 32.34 -29.11 -18.46
C HIS A 321 30.84 -29.13 -18.19
N MET A 322 30.44 -28.85 -16.94
CA MET A 322 29.04 -28.55 -16.60
C MET A 322 28.89 -27.08 -16.27
N ALA A 323 27.82 -26.47 -16.77
CA ALA A 323 27.46 -25.08 -16.46
C ALA A 323 25.98 -24.93 -16.08
N VAL A 324 25.68 -23.87 -15.33
CA VAL A 324 24.31 -23.49 -14.94
C VAL A 324 24.03 -22.04 -15.34
N ASN A 325 22.76 -21.73 -15.61
CA ASN A 325 22.34 -20.38 -15.97
C ASN A 325 21.87 -19.60 -14.72
N LEU A 326 22.75 -18.74 -14.20
CA LEU A 326 22.45 -17.96 -12.99
C LEU A 326 21.27 -17.01 -13.18
N THR A 327 21.11 -16.40 -14.37
CA THR A 327 19.96 -15.54 -14.67
C THR A 327 18.64 -16.28 -14.47
N ARG A 328 18.52 -17.49 -15.03
CA ARG A 328 17.31 -18.31 -14.92
C ARG A 328 17.10 -18.79 -13.49
N MET A 329 18.16 -19.21 -12.81
CA MET A 329 18.08 -19.64 -11.41
C MET A 329 17.60 -18.51 -10.51
N LEU A 330 18.21 -17.32 -10.61
CA LEU A 330 17.82 -16.13 -9.85
C LEU A 330 16.36 -15.79 -10.13
N ARG A 331 15.97 -15.64 -11.40
CA ARG A 331 14.59 -15.29 -11.78
C ARG A 331 13.57 -16.31 -11.30
N ARG A 332 13.87 -17.60 -11.41
CA ARG A 332 12.96 -18.66 -10.95
C ARG A 332 12.81 -18.67 -9.44
N MET A 333 13.90 -18.53 -8.69
CA MET A 333 13.82 -18.46 -7.24
C MET A 333 13.11 -17.19 -6.77
N THR A 334 13.34 -16.05 -7.43
CA THR A 334 12.61 -14.81 -7.19
C THR A 334 11.11 -14.97 -7.51
N ASP A 335 10.76 -15.58 -8.64
CA ASP A 335 9.39 -15.91 -9.05
C ASP A 335 8.68 -16.80 -8.01
N MET A 336 9.34 -17.85 -7.55
CA MET A 336 8.82 -18.70 -6.47
C MET A 336 8.53 -17.89 -5.22
N VAL A 337 9.45 -17.00 -4.83
CA VAL A 337 9.24 -16.15 -3.66
C VAL A 337 8.04 -15.23 -3.87
N ILE A 338 7.96 -14.54 -5.00
CA ILE A 338 6.86 -13.61 -5.28
C ILE A 338 5.50 -14.33 -5.32
N GLN A 339 5.43 -15.48 -5.98
CA GLN A 339 4.19 -16.27 -6.04
C GLN A 339 3.77 -16.75 -4.64
N ALA A 340 4.71 -17.22 -3.83
CA ALA A 340 4.45 -17.61 -2.45
C ALA A 340 4.00 -16.43 -1.57
N LEU A 341 4.47 -15.21 -1.85
CA LEU A 341 4.05 -13.97 -1.17
C LEU A 341 2.77 -13.34 -1.77
N GLY A 342 1.98 -14.09 -2.54
CA GLY A 342 0.69 -13.64 -3.04
C GLY A 342 0.75 -12.74 -4.28
N GLY A 343 1.87 -12.72 -5.00
CA GLY A 343 1.92 -12.17 -6.35
C GLY A 343 1.00 -12.98 -7.26
N GLY A 344 -0.16 -12.41 -7.62
CA GLY A 344 -1.11 -13.04 -8.54
C GLY A 344 -0.49 -13.36 -9.91
N ALA A 345 -1.24 -13.99 -10.82
CA ALA A 345 -0.75 -14.39 -12.14
C ALA A 345 -0.12 -13.23 -12.95
N SER A 346 -0.49 -11.98 -12.67
CA SER A 346 0.07 -10.75 -13.22
C SER A 346 1.52 -10.44 -12.81
N ASN A 347 2.00 -11.01 -11.70
CA ASN A 347 3.34 -10.77 -11.14
C ASN A 347 4.32 -11.91 -11.45
N LYS A 348 3.95 -12.86 -12.32
CA LYS A 348 4.83 -13.95 -12.74
C LYS A 348 6.03 -13.41 -13.51
N ILE A 349 7.22 -13.84 -13.12
CA ILE A 349 8.45 -13.49 -13.83
C ILE A 349 8.67 -14.48 -14.97
N ASN A 350 8.94 -13.98 -16.17
CA ASN A 350 9.35 -14.80 -17.29
C ASN A 350 10.80 -15.28 -17.09
N VAL A 351 10.90 -16.52 -16.61
CA VAL A 351 12.16 -17.24 -16.38
C VAL A 351 13.01 -17.33 -17.66
N LYS A 352 12.40 -17.36 -18.86
CA LYS A 352 13.09 -17.54 -20.15
C LYS A 352 13.21 -16.26 -20.99
N GLY A 353 12.52 -15.18 -20.62
CA GLY A 353 12.40 -13.95 -21.41
C GLY A 353 13.45 -12.88 -21.08
N THR A 354 13.20 -11.63 -21.47
CA THR A 354 14.03 -10.46 -21.17
C THR A 354 13.24 -9.46 -20.33
N ASP A 355 12.80 -9.87 -19.14
CA ASP A 355 12.04 -8.98 -18.27
C ASP A 355 12.90 -7.83 -17.76
N THR A 356 12.32 -6.62 -17.77
CA THR A 356 12.95 -5.45 -17.15
C THR A 356 12.86 -5.57 -15.63
N ASN A 357 13.88 -5.06 -14.93
CA ASN A 357 13.88 -5.01 -13.47
C ASN A 357 13.00 -3.88 -12.91
N ASP A 358 12.29 -3.10 -13.73
CA ASP A 358 11.44 -1.99 -13.25
C ASP A 358 9.99 -2.41 -12.90
N THR A 359 9.68 -3.70 -12.94
CA THR A 359 8.34 -4.20 -12.61
C THR A 359 8.02 -3.99 -11.12
N LEU A 360 6.90 -3.30 -10.85
CA LEU A 360 6.37 -3.12 -9.50
C LEU A 360 5.50 -4.31 -9.10
N MET A 361 5.66 -4.79 -7.86
CA MET A 361 4.97 -5.97 -7.36
C MET A 361 4.36 -5.67 -6.00
N THR A 362 3.11 -6.11 -5.82
CA THR A 362 2.44 -6.09 -4.51
C THR A 362 2.62 -7.44 -3.85
N LEU A 363 3.15 -7.44 -2.63
CA LEU A 363 3.41 -8.66 -1.84
C LEU A 363 2.60 -8.63 -0.55
N LYS A 364 1.98 -9.76 -0.20
CA LYS A 364 1.21 -9.98 1.03
C LYS A 364 1.85 -11.11 1.83
N LEU A 365 2.40 -10.80 3.01
CA LEU A 365 3.01 -11.80 3.89
C LEU A 365 2.69 -11.54 5.36
N ASN A 366 2.67 -12.61 6.15
CA ASN A 366 2.58 -12.54 7.60
C ASN A 366 3.95 -12.62 8.30
N SER A 367 3.96 -12.49 9.62
CA SER A 367 5.14 -12.54 10.49
C SER A 367 5.95 -13.85 10.42
N LYS A 368 5.37 -14.92 9.85
CA LYS A 368 6.00 -16.23 9.68
C LYS A 368 6.42 -16.53 8.24
N GLY A 369 6.19 -15.59 7.31
CA GLY A 369 6.61 -15.70 5.92
C GLY A 369 5.66 -16.50 5.02
N TYR A 370 4.40 -16.66 5.41
CA TYR A 370 3.37 -17.26 4.55
C TYR A 370 2.60 -16.16 3.82
N GLY A 371 2.42 -16.30 2.51
CA GLY A 371 1.48 -15.46 1.75
C GLY A 371 0.06 -16.01 1.78
N GLU A 372 -0.87 -15.23 1.23
CA GLU A 372 -2.31 -15.47 1.36
C GLU A 372 -2.75 -16.86 0.86
N THR A 373 -2.35 -17.25 -0.34
CA THR A 373 -2.72 -18.54 -0.95
C THR A 373 -2.23 -19.72 -0.09
N GLN A 374 -0.96 -19.72 0.29
CA GLN A 374 -0.37 -20.79 1.10
C GLN A 374 -1.00 -20.84 2.49
N TYR A 375 -1.25 -19.68 3.09
CA TYR A 375 -1.92 -19.58 4.39
C TYR A 375 -3.32 -20.20 4.32
N GLN A 376 -4.08 -19.91 3.27
CA GLN A 376 -5.42 -20.48 3.06
C GLN A 376 -5.38 -22.00 2.80
N GLU A 377 -4.40 -22.53 2.07
CA GLU A 377 -4.25 -23.99 1.88
C GLU A 377 -3.93 -24.73 3.18
N LYS A 378 -3.06 -24.16 4.01
CA LYS A 378 -2.77 -24.69 5.35
C LYS A 378 -3.99 -24.61 6.24
N LEU A 379 -4.71 -23.48 6.20
CA LEU A 379 -5.93 -23.27 6.96
C LEU A 379 -7.02 -24.27 6.55
N LYS A 380 -7.19 -24.50 5.24
CA LYS A 380 -8.10 -25.49 4.65
C LYS A 380 -7.81 -26.89 5.18
N SER A 381 -6.54 -27.26 5.21
CA SER A 381 -6.08 -28.56 5.73
C SER A 381 -6.31 -28.72 7.23
N PHE A 382 -6.35 -27.60 7.97
CA PHE A 382 -6.45 -27.58 9.43
C PHE A 382 -7.90 -27.52 9.95
N ILE A 383 -8.76 -26.73 9.28
CA ILE A 383 -10.16 -26.47 9.69
C ILE A 383 -11.19 -27.25 8.85
N GLY A 384 -10.77 -27.76 7.68
CA GLY A 384 -11.63 -28.39 6.69
C GLY A 384 -12.19 -27.41 5.67
N GLU A 385 -12.41 -27.88 4.44
CA GLU A 385 -12.84 -27.07 3.29
C GLU A 385 -14.16 -26.33 3.55
N ASN A 386 -15.15 -26.99 4.13
CA ASN A 386 -16.49 -26.44 4.37
C ASN A 386 -16.50 -25.26 5.35
N LYS A 387 -15.45 -25.09 6.16
CA LYS A 387 -15.33 -24.02 7.16
C LYS A 387 -14.25 -23.00 6.82
N LEU A 388 -13.61 -23.14 5.66
CA LEU A 388 -12.49 -22.28 5.25
C LEU A 388 -12.92 -20.82 5.19
N GLU A 389 -14.06 -20.53 4.57
CA GLU A 389 -14.55 -19.16 4.39
C GLU A 389 -14.86 -18.48 5.73
N ALA A 390 -15.57 -19.20 6.62
CA ALA A 390 -15.86 -18.70 7.96
C ALA A 390 -14.57 -18.48 8.79
N ALA A 391 -13.60 -19.39 8.67
CA ALA A 391 -12.28 -19.28 9.30
C ALA A 391 -11.46 -18.09 8.78
N VAL A 392 -11.45 -17.86 7.47
CA VAL A 392 -10.78 -16.71 6.84
C VAL A 392 -11.40 -15.41 7.34
N ASN A 393 -12.73 -15.30 7.38
CA ASN A 393 -13.42 -14.11 7.87
C ASN A 393 -13.15 -13.87 9.36
N TYR A 394 -13.06 -14.93 10.16
CA TYR A 394 -12.71 -14.82 11.58
C TYR A 394 -11.27 -14.32 11.81
N LEU A 395 -10.30 -14.83 11.04
CA LEU A 395 -8.89 -14.43 11.15
C LEU A 395 -8.58 -13.08 10.48
N ASN A 396 -9.39 -12.71 9.49
CA ASN A 396 -9.34 -11.45 8.78
C ASN A 396 -10.71 -10.73 8.84
N PRO A 397 -11.07 -10.14 9.99
CA PRO A 397 -12.38 -9.52 10.20
C PRO A 397 -12.68 -8.28 9.33
N ASN A 398 -11.85 -7.99 8.32
CA ASN A 398 -12.05 -6.93 7.32
C ASN A 398 -12.41 -7.44 5.91
N LYS A 399 -12.66 -8.74 5.73
CA LYS A 399 -13.45 -9.20 4.57
C LYS A 399 -14.90 -9.32 4.99
N THR A 400 -15.73 -8.35 4.59
CA THR A 400 -17.04 -8.75 4.07
C THR A 400 -16.76 -9.78 3.00
N SER A 401 -17.51 -10.88 3.04
CA SER A 401 -17.66 -11.91 2.02
C SER A 401 -17.25 -11.40 0.63
N SER A 402 -15.97 -11.56 0.28
CA SER A 402 -15.49 -11.28 -1.05
C SER A 402 -16.07 -12.37 -1.92
N LYS A 403 -17.01 -11.98 -2.79
CA LYS A 403 -17.48 -12.76 -3.93
C LYS A 403 -16.30 -13.51 -4.54
N SER A 404 -16.27 -14.82 -4.30
CA SER A 404 -15.60 -15.74 -5.20
C SER A 404 -16.35 -15.70 -6.52
N GLY A 405 -15.61 -15.60 -7.61
CA GLY A 405 -16.07 -16.11 -8.89
C GLY A 405 -17.00 -15.18 -9.65
N THR A 406 -16.49 -14.76 -10.80
CA THR A 406 -17.23 -14.53 -12.03
C THR A 406 -18.35 -15.57 -12.21
N GLU A 407 -19.55 -15.27 -11.73
CA GLU A 407 -20.85 -15.71 -12.24
C GLU A 407 -21.91 -14.93 -11.44
N LYS A 408 -22.79 -14.18 -12.13
CA LYS A 408 -23.94 -13.56 -11.49
C LYS A 408 -24.84 -14.68 -10.97
N ALA A 409 -24.75 -15.02 -9.68
CA ALA A 409 -25.81 -15.75 -9.02
C ALA A 409 -27.07 -14.89 -9.10
N GLU A 410 -28.09 -15.34 -9.84
CA GLU A 410 -29.38 -14.68 -9.87
C GLU A 410 -29.99 -14.71 -8.46
N ALA A 411 -30.47 -13.56 -7.99
CA ALA A 411 -31.08 -13.46 -6.67
C ALA A 411 -32.34 -14.35 -6.62
N THR A 412 -32.33 -15.37 -5.75
CA THR A 412 -33.50 -16.22 -5.54
C THR A 412 -34.63 -15.43 -4.89
N ASN A 413 -35.88 -15.89 -5.07
CA ASN A 413 -37.05 -15.28 -4.45
C ASN A 413 -36.91 -15.20 -2.91
N GLU A 414 -36.27 -16.18 -2.28
CA GLU A 414 -36.01 -16.19 -0.83
C GLU A 414 -35.02 -15.11 -0.39
N SER A 415 -33.97 -14.86 -1.18
CA SER A 415 -32.98 -13.82 -0.88
C SER A 415 -33.60 -12.43 -0.97
N GLN A 416 -34.38 -12.17 -2.01
CA GLN A 416 -35.10 -10.91 -2.21
C GLN A 416 -36.16 -10.70 -1.11
N ALA A 417 -36.91 -11.74 -0.76
CA ALA A 417 -37.88 -11.71 0.33
C ALA A 417 -37.23 -11.37 1.68
N SER A 418 -36.10 -12.00 1.98
CA SER A 418 -35.33 -11.77 3.20
C SER A 418 -34.79 -10.34 3.27
N TYR A 419 -34.30 -9.81 2.15
CA TYR A 419 -33.81 -8.43 2.04
C TYR A 419 -34.89 -7.42 2.44
N TYR A 420 -36.05 -7.46 1.79
CA TYR A 420 -37.15 -6.53 2.06
C TYR A 420 -37.78 -6.76 3.44
N LYS A 421 -37.82 -8.01 3.91
CA LYS A 421 -38.22 -8.32 5.29
C LYS A 421 -37.29 -7.63 6.30
N SER A 422 -35.98 -7.62 6.07
CA SER A 422 -35.04 -6.93 6.97
C SER A 422 -35.30 -5.43 7.08
N ILE A 423 -35.70 -4.79 5.97
CA ILE A 423 -36.11 -3.39 5.95
C ILE A 423 -37.39 -3.21 6.76
N TYR A 424 -38.40 -4.06 6.52
CA TYR A 424 -39.67 -4.04 7.26
C TYR A 424 -39.45 -4.17 8.77
N ASP A 425 -38.64 -5.13 9.20
CA ASP A 425 -38.35 -5.37 10.61
C ASP A 425 -37.71 -4.14 11.26
N LYS A 426 -36.80 -3.45 10.56
CA LYS A 426 -36.17 -2.21 11.04
C LYS A 426 -37.13 -1.03 11.09
N LEU A 427 -37.99 -0.88 10.08
CA LEU A 427 -39.05 0.14 10.08
C LEU A 427 -40.04 -0.10 11.23
N ASN A 428 -40.37 -1.36 11.51
CA ASN A 428 -41.24 -1.71 12.62
C ASN A 428 -40.59 -1.41 13.98
N GLN A 429 -39.30 -1.72 14.11
CA GLN A 429 -38.54 -1.54 15.35
C GLN A 429 -38.27 -0.07 15.69
N TYR A 430 -37.92 0.75 14.69
CA TYR A 430 -37.39 2.11 14.92
C TYR A 430 -38.28 3.23 14.33
N GLY A 431 -39.25 2.90 13.48
CA GLY A 431 -39.98 3.90 12.70
C GLY A 431 -39.11 4.53 11.60
N TRP A 432 -39.64 5.53 10.92
CA TRP A 432 -38.98 6.17 9.79
C TRP A 432 -39.17 7.68 9.73
N ILE A 433 -38.30 8.34 8.97
CA ILE A 433 -38.36 9.76 8.65
C ILE A 433 -37.87 9.98 7.22
N THR A 434 -38.51 10.89 6.50
CA THR A 434 -38.03 11.34 5.19
C THR A 434 -36.86 12.30 5.36
N ASP A 435 -35.77 12.07 4.65
CA ASP A 435 -34.62 12.97 4.63
C ASP A 435 -34.10 13.09 3.19
N THR A 436 -34.04 14.32 2.66
CA THR A 436 -33.55 14.57 1.31
C THR A 436 -32.03 14.45 1.23
N LEU A 437 -31.32 14.65 2.34
CA LEU A 437 -29.86 14.66 2.41
C LEU A 437 -29.23 13.28 2.19
N VAL A 438 -30.00 12.20 2.42
CA VAL A 438 -29.51 10.84 2.19
C VAL A 438 -29.19 10.57 0.72
N THR A 439 -29.80 11.33 -0.21
CA THR A 439 -29.60 11.15 -1.65
C THR A 439 -28.37 11.86 -2.21
N ASP A 440 -27.79 12.81 -1.47
CA ASP A 440 -26.56 13.49 -1.85
C ASP A 440 -25.36 12.70 -1.34
N SER A 441 -24.61 12.07 -2.25
CA SER A 441 -23.46 11.21 -1.89
C SER A 441 -22.40 11.93 -1.06
N SER A 442 -22.17 13.23 -1.29
CA SER A 442 -21.17 14.00 -0.52
C SER A 442 -21.67 14.25 0.89
N LYS A 443 -22.94 14.64 1.04
CA LYS A 443 -23.55 14.89 2.35
C LYS A 443 -23.75 13.62 3.16
N LEU A 444 -24.13 12.53 2.50
CA LEU A 444 -24.22 11.19 3.11
C LEU A 444 -22.86 10.76 3.67
N THR A 445 -21.77 10.97 2.92
CA THR A 445 -20.41 10.64 3.36
C THR A 445 -20.00 11.46 4.58
N GLU A 446 -20.22 12.78 4.56
CA GLU A 446 -19.93 13.67 5.70
C GLU A 446 -20.74 13.27 6.94
N ALA A 447 -22.03 12.99 6.76
CA ALA A 447 -22.95 12.62 7.84
C ALA A 447 -22.68 11.23 8.42
N LEU A 448 -22.14 10.29 7.63
CA LEU A 448 -21.67 9.00 8.12
C LEU A 448 -20.36 9.12 8.91
N LYS A 449 -19.43 9.99 8.47
CA LYS A 449 -18.16 10.25 9.17
C LYS A 449 -18.37 10.91 10.53
N ASN A 450 -19.25 11.90 10.59
CA ASN A 450 -19.50 12.64 11.82
C ASN A 450 -20.51 11.95 12.76
N GLY A 451 -21.04 10.79 12.36
CA GLY A 451 -21.98 9.99 13.17
C GLY A 451 -23.41 10.51 13.20
N THR A 452 -23.77 11.48 12.36
CA THR A 452 -25.16 11.94 12.18
C THR A 452 -26.03 10.82 11.62
N TYR A 453 -25.47 10.02 10.70
CA TYR A 453 -26.09 8.79 10.23
C TYR A 453 -25.36 7.55 10.76
N THR A 454 -26.14 6.52 11.05
CA THR A 454 -25.66 5.19 11.43
C THR A 454 -26.22 4.14 10.49
N ILE A 455 -25.59 2.98 10.47
CA ILE A 455 -25.94 1.86 9.59
C ILE A 455 -26.32 0.69 10.48
N ASN A 456 -27.59 0.27 10.39
CA ASN A 456 -28.18 -0.73 11.29
C ASN A 456 -28.01 -0.39 12.78
N GLY A 457 -27.86 0.90 13.13
CA GLY A 457 -27.64 1.39 14.49
C GLY A 457 -26.17 1.50 14.90
N ASN A 458 -25.23 1.07 14.05
CA ASN A 458 -23.79 1.17 14.31
C ASN A 458 -23.16 2.36 13.55
N SER A 459 -22.08 2.93 14.07
CA SER A 459 -21.30 3.94 13.34
C SER A 459 -20.75 3.34 12.03
N ALA A 460 -20.48 4.16 11.01
CA ALA A 460 -20.00 3.69 9.72
C ALA A 460 -18.80 2.72 9.85
N LYS A 461 -17.83 3.07 10.72
CA LYS A 461 -16.66 2.24 11.03
C LYS A 461 -16.98 0.92 11.74
N ALA A 462 -17.97 0.91 12.66
CA ALA A 462 -18.35 -0.29 13.41
C ALA A 462 -19.38 -1.16 12.67
N SER A 463 -19.95 -0.65 11.56
CA SER A 463 -21.00 -1.33 10.81
C SER A 463 -20.50 -2.53 9.99
N GLY A 464 -19.18 -2.59 9.71
CA GLY A 464 -18.57 -3.61 8.84
C GLY A 464 -18.76 -3.36 7.34
N TYR A 465 -19.55 -2.35 6.94
CA TYR A 465 -19.81 -2.00 5.54
C TYR A 465 -18.79 -1.03 4.94
N PHE A 466 -18.05 -0.31 5.80
CA PHE A 466 -17.16 0.77 5.39
C PHE A 466 -15.77 0.61 5.98
N GLU A 467 -14.77 0.97 5.18
CA GLU A 467 -13.39 1.12 5.61
C GLU A 467 -12.94 2.57 5.45
N GLU A 468 -12.14 3.04 6.41
CA GLU A 468 -11.46 4.32 6.29
C GLU A 468 -10.14 4.10 5.56
N LYS A 469 -10.04 4.66 4.36
CA LYS A 469 -8.80 4.68 3.58
C LYS A 469 -8.23 6.10 3.55
N THR A 470 -6.91 6.17 3.53
CA THR A 470 -6.19 7.42 3.26
C THR A 470 -6.50 7.83 1.82
N ASP A 471 -7.09 9.01 1.64
CA ASP A 471 -7.52 9.46 0.31
C ASP A 471 -6.28 9.84 -0.52
N SER A 472 -5.94 9.02 -1.52
CA SER A 472 -4.82 9.30 -2.42
C SER A 472 -5.02 10.59 -3.23
N ASN A 473 -6.24 11.11 -3.36
CA ASN A 473 -6.47 12.44 -3.93
C ASN A 473 -6.29 13.56 -2.90
N ALA A 474 -6.46 13.28 -1.60
CA ALA A 474 -6.19 14.25 -0.54
C ALA A 474 -4.69 14.53 -0.40
N THR A 475 -3.83 13.53 -0.56
CA THR A 475 -2.37 13.73 -0.57
C THR A 475 -1.95 14.61 -1.74
N ALA A 476 -2.41 14.33 -2.97
CA ALA A 476 -2.11 15.15 -4.14
C ALA A 476 -2.64 16.60 -4.02
N LYS A 477 -3.85 16.78 -3.46
CA LYS A 477 -4.41 18.11 -3.19
C LYS A 477 -3.65 18.84 -2.07
N ALA A 478 -3.23 18.13 -1.03
CA ALA A 478 -2.44 18.68 0.07
C ALA A 478 -1.06 19.13 -0.43
N GLU A 479 -0.37 18.30 -1.22
CA GLU A 479 0.91 18.64 -1.85
C GLU A 479 0.78 19.83 -2.81
N ALA A 480 -0.28 19.87 -3.62
CA ALA A 480 -0.54 20.99 -4.52
C ALA A 480 -0.81 22.30 -3.75
N TYR A 481 -1.59 22.24 -2.67
CA TYR A 481 -1.87 23.38 -1.78
C TYR A 481 -0.58 23.88 -1.12
N TRP A 482 0.16 22.99 -0.44
CA TRP A 482 1.41 23.32 0.24
C TRP A 482 2.42 23.93 -0.73
N LYS A 483 2.64 23.31 -1.89
CA LYS A 483 3.58 23.81 -2.91
C LYS A 483 3.18 25.18 -3.45
N THR A 484 1.89 25.46 -3.58
CA THR A 484 1.39 26.74 -4.09
C THR A 484 1.53 27.84 -3.05
N GLU A 485 1.11 27.59 -1.80
CA GLU A 485 1.17 28.58 -0.72
C GLU A 485 2.61 28.83 -0.27
N MET A 486 3.44 27.79 -0.12
CA MET A 486 4.85 27.95 0.23
C MET A 486 5.60 28.79 -0.81
N LYS A 487 5.32 28.58 -2.11
CA LYS A 487 5.90 29.43 -3.17
C LYS A 487 5.48 30.89 -3.07
N LYS A 488 4.26 31.19 -2.62
CA LYS A 488 3.81 32.57 -2.41
C LYS A 488 4.54 33.19 -1.23
N ILE A 489 4.69 32.46 -0.14
CA ILE A 489 5.38 32.93 1.07
C ILE A 489 6.86 33.18 0.78
N GLN A 490 7.57 32.21 0.21
CA GLN A 490 8.99 32.35 -0.16
C GLN A 490 9.26 33.53 -1.11
N ARG A 491 8.34 33.81 -2.05
CA ARG A 491 8.45 34.98 -2.93
C ARG A 491 8.34 36.29 -2.14
N LYS A 492 7.41 36.38 -1.20
CA LYS A 492 7.21 37.55 -0.34
C LYS A 492 8.41 37.74 0.60
N GLU A 493 8.88 36.68 1.23
CA GLU A 493 10.06 36.70 2.11
C GLU A 493 11.29 37.21 1.36
N LYS A 494 11.57 36.67 0.16
CA LYS A 494 12.67 37.15 -0.68
C LYS A 494 12.56 38.64 -1.06
N GLN A 495 11.34 39.12 -1.30
CA GLN A 495 11.11 40.54 -1.58
C GLN A 495 11.40 41.41 -0.35
N LEU A 496 10.93 40.99 0.83
CA LEU A 496 11.17 41.68 2.09
C LEU A 496 12.66 41.66 2.48
N ASP A 497 13.35 40.55 2.30
CA ASP A 497 14.81 40.46 2.54
C ASP A 497 15.61 41.38 1.61
N THR A 498 15.19 41.48 0.35
CA THR A 498 15.79 42.42 -0.60
C THR A 498 15.54 43.86 -0.16
N GLN A 499 14.34 44.17 0.33
CA GLN A 499 14.01 45.50 0.86
C GLN A 499 14.81 45.81 2.13
N LEU A 500 14.90 44.86 3.07
CA LEU A 500 15.67 45.00 4.29
C LEU A 500 17.14 45.25 3.98
N THR A 501 17.73 44.47 3.08
CA THR A 501 19.12 44.65 2.62
C THR A 501 19.35 46.04 2.02
N LYS A 502 18.42 46.53 1.20
CA LYS A 502 18.48 47.89 0.63
C LYS A 502 18.41 48.97 1.70
N LEU A 503 17.46 48.85 2.64
CA LEU A 503 17.31 49.80 3.74
C LEU A 503 18.52 49.80 4.67
N GLN A 504 19.11 48.64 4.96
CA GLN A 504 20.36 48.53 5.72
C GLN A 504 21.52 49.23 4.98
N THR A 505 21.65 49.01 3.68
CA THR A 505 22.67 49.67 2.85
C THR A 505 22.48 51.19 2.85
N GLU A 506 21.24 51.67 2.70
CA GLU A 506 20.90 53.09 2.78
C GLU A 506 21.22 53.67 4.15
N TYR A 507 20.84 52.97 5.23
CA TYR A 507 21.13 53.40 6.60
C TYR A 507 22.64 53.53 6.86
N SER A 508 23.44 52.57 6.39
CA SER A 508 24.90 52.64 6.46
C SER A 508 25.45 53.83 5.66
N SER A 509 24.94 54.07 4.45
CA SER A 509 25.33 55.24 3.64
C SER A 509 25.00 56.56 4.34
N LEU A 510 23.79 56.68 4.91
CA LEU A 510 23.37 57.87 5.65
C LEU A 510 24.19 58.08 6.92
N THR A 511 24.60 56.99 7.58
CA THR A 511 25.51 57.05 8.74
C THR A 511 26.88 57.59 8.35
N ASN A 512 27.41 57.17 7.20
CA ASN A 512 28.67 57.70 6.68
C ASN A 512 28.54 59.19 6.32
N ASP A 513 27.45 59.59 5.65
CA ASP A 513 27.17 61.00 5.33
C ASP A 513 27.00 61.86 6.59
N PHE A 514 26.29 61.34 7.60
CA PHE A 514 26.11 61.99 8.90
C PHE A 514 27.46 62.26 9.56
N ASN A 515 28.32 61.25 9.64
CA ASN A 515 29.65 61.36 10.23
C ASN A 515 30.53 62.37 9.47
N SER A 516 30.44 62.40 8.13
CA SER A 516 31.16 63.35 7.29
C SER A 516 30.70 64.80 7.54
N VAL A 517 29.39 65.07 7.56
CA VAL A 517 28.84 66.41 7.81
C VAL A 517 29.15 66.87 9.23
N LYS A 518 29.05 65.97 10.22
CA LYS A 518 29.43 66.26 11.61
C LYS A 518 30.89 66.67 11.72
N SER A 519 31.81 65.95 11.08
CA SER A 519 33.23 66.30 11.05
C SER A 519 33.49 67.70 10.47
N ILE A 520 32.77 68.08 9.40
CA ILE A 520 32.87 69.42 8.81
C ILE A 520 32.33 70.50 9.77
N LEU A 521 31.23 70.22 10.46
CA LEU A 521 30.66 71.12 11.47
C LEU A 521 31.67 71.36 12.59
N ASP A 522 32.23 70.28 13.16
CA ASP A 522 33.20 70.33 14.24
C ASP A 522 34.44 71.15 13.83
N ALA A 523 34.95 70.95 12.61
CA ALA A 523 36.07 71.71 12.07
C ALA A 523 35.75 73.22 11.89
N ASN A 524 34.53 73.56 11.47
CA ASN A 524 34.12 74.96 11.31
C ASN A 524 33.91 75.65 12.66
N VAL A 525 33.32 74.95 13.63
CA VAL A 525 33.16 75.43 15.02
C VAL A 525 34.53 75.71 15.63
N GLN A 526 35.48 74.78 15.49
CA GLN A 526 36.85 74.94 15.97
C GLN A 526 37.52 76.18 15.34
N LYS A 527 37.40 76.37 14.02
CA LYS A 527 37.92 77.58 13.34
C LYS A 527 37.30 78.85 13.90
N SER A 528 35.97 78.90 14.06
CA SER A 528 35.29 80.07 14.64
C SER A 528 35.75 80.37 16.05
N PHE A 529 35.95 79.36 16.91
CA PHE A 529 36.52 79.56 18.25
C PHE A 529 37.94 80.10 18.21
N THR A 530 38.81 79.60 17.32
CA THR A 530 40.18 80.12 17.16
C THR A 530 40.18 81.58 16.68
N TYR A 531 39.25 81.97 15.80
CA TYR A 531 39.11 83.37 15.39
C TYR A 531 38.62 84.27 16.54
N CYS A 532 37.68 83.80 17.36
CA CYS A 532 37.16 84.56 18.51
C CYS A 532 38.09 84.56 19.72
N SER A 533 39.07 83.65 19.81
CA SER A 533 40.09 83.65 20.88
C SER A 533 41.31 84.51 20.56
N ASN A 534 41.51 84.85 19.29
CA ASN A 534 42.68 85.59 18.78
C ASN A 534 42.34 87.04 18.35
N GLY A 535 41.12 87.51 18.60
CA GLY A 535 40.71 88.91 18.53
C GLY A 535 40.21 89.34 19.89
#